data_AF-A0A7W0MRE3-F1
#
_entry.id   AF-A0A7W0MRE3-F1
#
_cell.length_a   1.000
_cell.length_b   1.000
_cell.length_c   1.000
_cell.angle_alpha   90.00
_cell.angle_beta   90.00
_cell.angle_gamma   90.00
#
_symmetry.space_group_name_H-M   'P 1'
#
loop_
_entity.id
_entity.type
_entity.pdbx_description
1 polymer ?
#
loop_
_entity_poly.entity_id
_entity_poly.type
_entity_poly.pdbx_seq_one_letter_code
_entity_poly.pdbx_strand_id
1 'polypeptide(L)' 'ATHLGAAPALPAPTGTVGLPARLLDLLGPSPTSEDLLIRATGAASAEVAAALLDLEIDGRIARHPGGLYSRPPA' A
#
# COMPACT_ATOMS: atom_id res chain seq x y z
N ALA A 1 -9.67 27.16 -0.29
CA ALA A 1 -9.00 26.75 -1.53
C ALA A 1 -9.34 25.29 -1.77
N THR A 2 -10.21 25.04 -2.74
CA THR A 2 -10.62 23.72 -3.18
C THR A 2 -9.47 23.07 -3.95
N HIS A 3 -9.05 21.87 -3.56
CA HIS A 3 -8.27 20.96 -4.42
C HIS A 3 -9.19 19.77 -4.69
N LEU A 4 -10.11 19.83 -5.66
CA LEU A 4 -9.94 19.55 -7.09
C LEU A 4 -8.95 18.42 -7.42
N GLY A 5 -9.49 17.21 -7.40
CA GLY A 5 -9.25 16.11 -8.34
C GLY A 5 -7.85 15.88 -8.91
N ALA A 6 -7.32 14.69 -8.64
CA ALA A 6 -6.49 13.96 -9.58
C ALA A 6 -6.76 12.45 -9.42
N ALA A 7 -7.58 11.88 -10.31
CA ALA A 7 -7.30 10.54 -10.79
C ALA A 7 -6.44 10.72 -12.05
N PRO A 8 -5.24 10.11 -12.11
CA PRO A 8 -4.80 9.65 -13.41
C PRO A 8 -4.14 8.27 -13.40
N ALA A 9 -4.43 7.56 -14.48
CA ALA A 9 -3.62 6.58 -15.18
C ALA A 9 -3.29 5.26 -14.45
N LEU A 10 -3.92 4.18 -14.93
CA LEU A 10 -3.27 2.87 -14.89
C LEU A 10 -1.90 2.99 -15.59
N PRO A 11 -0.78 2.66 -14.93
CA PRO A 11 0.48 2.48 -15.61
C PRO A 11 0.48 1.11 -16.31
N ALA A 12 0.74 1.10 -17.61
CA ALA A 12 1.07 -0.11 -18.35
C ALA A 12 2.37 -0.73 -17.79
N PRO A 13 2.41 -2.00 -17.37
CA PRO A 13 3.64 -2.56 -16.83
C PRO A 13 4.57 -3.01 -17.97
N THR A 14 5.62 -2.22 -18.20
CA THR A 14 6.87 -2.72 -18.78
C THR A 14 7.96 -2.63 -17.70
N GLY A 15 8.28 -3.76 -17.08
CA GLY A 15 9.54 -3.97 -16.35
C GLY A 15 9.70 -3.46 -14.90
N THR A 16 8.72 -2.78 -14.30
CA THR A 16 8.82 -2.30 -12.90
C THR A 16 7.87 -3.06 -11.97
N VAL A 17 8.37 -3.58 -10.84
CA VAL A 17 7.54 -4.20 -9.80
C VAL A 17 6.51 -3.19 -9.29
N GLY A 18 5.23 -3.50 -9.43
CA GLY A 18 4.12 -2.60 -9.03
C GLY A 18 4.09 -2.33 -7.52
N LEU A 19 3.48 -1.21 -7.14
CA LEU A 19 3.36 -0.79 -5.73
C LEU A 19 2.81 -1.89 -4.79
N PRO A 20 1.78 -2.68 -5.14
CA PRO A 20 1.28 -3.74 -4.26
C PRO A 20 2.33 -4.81 -3.93
N ALA A 21 3.16 -5.19 -4.90
CA ALA A 21 4.22 -6.16 -4.68
C ALA A 21 5.31 -5.59 -3.75
N ARG A 22 5.70 -4.32 -3.95
CA ARG A 22 6.64 -3.64 -3.04
C ARG A 22 6.12 -3.55 -1.61
N LEU A 23 4.82 -3.30 -1.41
CA LEU A 23 4.20 -3.27 -0.07
C LEU A 23 4.26 -4.65 0.59
N LEU A 24 3.98 -5.72 -0.15
CA LEU A 24 4.05 -7.08 0.38
C LEU A 24 5.46 -7.50 0.77
N ASP A 25 6.48 -7.04 0.04
CA ASP A 25 7.89 -7.29 0.37
C ASP A 25 8.30 -6.59 1.69
N LEU A 26 7.70 -5.44 1.98
CA LEU A 26 7.95 -4.66 3.20
C LEU A 26 7.19 -5.19 4.42
N LEU A 27 6.04 -5.82 4.22
CA LEU A 27 5.21 -6.32 5.31
C LEU A 27 5.70 -7.67 5.81
N GLY A 28 5.75 -7.88 7.12
CA GLY A 28 6.07 -9.17 7.73
C GLY A 28 4.95 -9.67 8.64
N PRO A 29 5.21 -10.68 9.49
CA PRO A 29 4.27 -11.09 10.52
C PRO A 29 4.08 -10.00 11.60
N SER A 30 5.07 -9.10 11.75
CA SER A 30 5.00 -7.96 12.67
C SER A 30 4.24 -6.79 12.05
N PRO A 31 3.28 -6.16 12.77
CA PRO A 31 2.57 -4.98 12.30
C PRO A 31 3.53 -3.81 11.99
N THR A 32 3.35 -3.19 10.83
CA THR A 32 4.16 -2.07 10.32
C THR A 32 3.25 -0.89 9.98
N SER A 33 3.68 0.34 10.30
CA SER A 33 2.83 1.52 10.09
C SER A 33 2.75 1.96 8.63
N GLU A 34 1.58 2.51 8.27
CA GLU A 34 1.36 3.11 6.95
C GLU A 34 2.39 4.20 6.63
N ASP A 35 2.73 5.06 7.59
CA ASP A 35 3.76 6.09 7.42
C ASP A 35 5.13 5.53 7.03
N LEU A 36 5.52 4.37 7.60
CA LEU A 36 6.77 3.71 7.24
C LEU A 36 6.70 3.14 5.82
N LEU A 37 5.57 2.58 5.43
CA LEU A 37 5.35 2.07 4.08
C LEU A 37 5.39 3.20 3.04
N ILE A 38 4.78 4.34 3.33
CA ILE A 38 4.83 5.55 2.48
C ILE A 38 6.28 6.00 2.31
N ARG A 39 7.04 6.12 3.41
CA ARG A 39 8.46 6.52 3.36
C ARG A 39 9.33 5.52 2.59
N ALA A 40 9.12 4.22 2.78
CA ALA A 40 9.92 3.17 2.16
C ALA A 40 9.61 2.99 0.67
N THR A 41 8.34 3.16 0.27
CA THR A 41 7.93 3.04 -1.13
C THR A 41 8.23 4.31 -1.93
N GLY A 42 8.19 5.48 -1.27
CA GLY A 42 8.28 6.80 -1.89
C GLY A 42 7.02 7.19 -2.68
N ALA A 43 5.95 6.40 -2.59
CA ALA A 43 4.68 6.63 -3.28
C ALA A 43 3.83 7.68 -2.56
N ALA A 44 2.85 8.26 -3.25
CA ALA A 44 1.93 9.18 -2.61
C ALA A 44 1.07 8.45 -1.57
N SER A 45 0.74 9.12 -0.45
CA SER A 45 -0.08 8.52 0.61
C SER A 45 -1.39 7.94 0.09
N ALA A 46 -2.05 8.63 -0.86
CA ALA A 46 -3.29 8.15 -1.47
C ALA A 46 -3.09 6.85 -2.29
N GLU A 47 -1.97 6.70 -2.99
CA GLU A 47 -1.64 5.49 -3.75
C GLU A 47 -1.36 4.31 -2.82
N VAL A 48 -0.65 4.57 -1.70
CA VAL A 48 -0.37 3.56 -0.68
C VAL A 48 -1.66 3.12 0.00
N ALA A 49 -2.52 4.07 0.40
CA ALA A 49 -3.81 3.76 1.04
C ALA A 49 -4.72 2.93 0.11
N ALA A 50 -4.79 3.29 -1.18
CA ALA A 50 -5.56 2.52 -2.17
C ALA A 50 -5.00 1.10 -2.34
N ALA A 51 -3.69 0.95 -2.52
CA ALA A 51 -3.06 -0.36 -2.68
C ALA A 51 -3.18 -1.24 -1.42
N LEU A 52 -3.10 -0.66 -0.22
CA LEU A 52 -3.32 -1.38 1.03
C LEU A 52 -4.77 -1.87 1.15
N LEU A 53 -5.75 -1.03 0.79
CA LEU A 53 -7.15 -1.42 0.77
C LEU A 53 -7.40 -2.59 -0.19
N ASP A 54 -6.86 -2.52 -1.41
CA ASP A 54 -7.00 -3.60 -2.39
C ASP A 54 -6.40 -4.91 -1.86
N LEU A 55 -5.20 -4.85 -1.27
CA LEU A 55 -4.54 -6.01 -0.66
C LEU A 55 -5.29 -6.56 0.56
N GLU A 56 -5.95 -5.71 1.34
CA GLU A 56 -6.77 -6.08 2.49
C GLU A 56 -8.04 -6.82 2.03
N ILE A 57 -8.71 -6.30 1.00
CA ILE A 57 -9.88 -6.94 0.38
C ILE A 57 -9.52 -8.30 -0.19
N ASP A 58 -8.34 -8.43 -0.82
CA ASP A 58 -7.79 -9.70 -1.32
C ASP A 58 -7.33 -10.66 -0.20
N GLY A 59 -7.36 -10.23 1.07
CA GLY A 59 -6.93 -11.03 2.22
C GLY A 59 -5.41 -11.27 2.29
N ARG A 60 -4.61 -10.50 1.54
CA ARG A 60 -3.14 -10.65 1.49
C ARG A 60 -2.43 -9.93 2.63
N ILE A 61 -3.11 -8.95 3.24
CA ILE A 61 -2.65 -8.21 4.42
C ILE A 61 -3.79 -8.13 5.43
N ALA A 62 -3.45 -7.87 6.69
CA ALA A 62 -4.39 -7.58 7.76
C ALA A 62 -4.13 -6.18 8.31
N ARG A 63 -5.20 -5.41 8.51
CA ARG A 63 -5.16 -4.10 9.15
C ARG A 63 -5.31 -4.25 10.67
N HIS A 64 -4.54 -3.46 11.41
CA HIS A 64 -4.56 -3.39 12.87
C HIS A 64 -4.89 -1.97 13.36
N PRO A 65 -5.33 -1.82 14.62
CA PRO A 65 -5.49 -0.50 15.24
C PRO A 65 -4.20 0.33 15.15
N GLY A 66 -4.35 1.65 14.99
CA GLY A 66 -3.22 2.57 14.89
C GLY A 66 -2.60 2.69 13.49
N GLY A 67 -3.29 2.23 12.44
CA GLY A 67 -2.81 2.36 11.06
C GLY A 67 -1.63 1.44 10.74
N LEU A 68 -1.63 0.24 11.35
CA LEU A 68 -0.60 -0.76 11.13
C LEU A 68 -1.13 -1.89 10.26
N TYR A 69 -0.24 -2.53 9.50
CA TYR A 69 -0.55 -3.63 8.61
C TYR A 69 0.46 -4.77 8.77
N SER A 70 0.04 -6.01 8.58
CA SER A 70 0.92 -7.18 8.57
C SER A 70 0.51 -8.17 7.48
N ARG A 71 1.40 -9.10 7.12
CA ARG A 71 1.01 -10.29 6.35
C ARG A 71 0.36 -11.31 7.30
N PRO A 72 -0.79 -11.91 6.94
CA PRO A 72 -1.33 -13.05 7.65
C PRO A 72 -0.33 -14.22 7.56
N PRO A 73 -0.35 -15.14 8.55
CA PRO A 73 0.34 -16.41 8.38
C PRO A 73 -0.20 -17.13 7.13
N ALA A 74 0.70 -17.73 6.35
CA ALA A 74 0.34 -18.54 5.18
C ALA A 74 -0.42 -19.82 5.58
#